data_AF-A0A7V0ZK93-F1
#
_entry.id   AF-A0A7V0ZK93-F1
#
_cell.length_a   1.000
_cell.length_b   1.000
_cell.length_c   1.000
_cell.angle_alpha   90.00
_cell.angle_beta   90.00
_cell.angle_gamma   90.00
#
_symmetry.space_group_name_H-M   'P 1'
#
loop_
_entity.id
_entity.type
_entity.pdbx_description
1 polymer ?
#
loop_
_entity_poly.entity_id
_entity_poly.type
_entity_poly.pdbx_seq_one_letter_code
_entity_poly.pdbx_strand_id
1 'polypeptide(L)' 'MDKRVVITGLGIVSCLGNDAVSVTESLYEGRSGISTRQEQIDIGMRSHVAGAPDID' A
#
# COMPACT_ATOMS: atom_id res chain seq x y z
N MET A 1 -2.39 -34.12 -18.57
CA MET A 1 -3.60 -33.28 -18.72
C MET A 1 -3.46 -32.18 -17.69
N ASP A 2 -3.07 -31.00 -18.15
CA ASP A 2 -2.66 -29.92 -17.25
C ASP A 2 -3.89 -29.28 -16.63
N LYS A 3 -3.95 -29.24 -15.29
CA LYS A 3 -5.07 -28.65 -14.56
C LYS A 3 -4.98 -27.13 -14.70
N ARG A 4 -6.04 -26.51 -15.22
CA ARG A 4 -6.16 -25.05 -15.29
C ARG A 4 -6.72 -24.53 -13.97
N VAL A 5 -6.10 -23.47 -13.46
CA VAL A 5 -6.49 -22.79 -12.22
C VAL A 5 -6.65 -21.31 -12.53
N VAL A 6 -7.61 -20.65 -11.87
CA VAL A 6 -7.90 -19.23 -12.04
C VAL A 6 -7.97 -18.52 -10.68
N ILE A 7 -7.69 -17.22 -10.68
CA ILE A 7 -7.94 -16.32 -9.56
C ILE A 7 -9.41 -15.87 -9.62
N THR A 8 -10.17 -16.03 -8.54
CA THR A 8 -11.59 -15.66 -8.47
C THR A 8 -11.86 -14.44 -7.60
N GLY A 9 -10.84 -13.86 -6.97
CA GLY A 9 -10.97 -12.69 -6.12
C GLY A 9 -9.63 -12.07 -5.76
N LEU A 10 -9.68 -10.80 -5.33
CA LEU A 10 -8.55 -10.02 -4.85
C LEU A 10 -8.97 -9.23 -3.62
N GLY A 11 -8.07 -9.14 -2.64
CA GLY A 11 -8.12 -8.19 -1.55
C GLY A 11 -6.73 -7.56 -1.39
N ILE A 12 -6.70 -6.27 -1.07
CA ILE A 12 -5.44 -5.54 -0.90
C ILE A 12 -5.63 -4.43 0.12
N VAL A 13 -4.65 -4.31 1.01
CA VAL A 13 -4.45 -3.15 1.89
C VAL A 13 -3.00 -2.75 1.73
N SER A 14 -2.76 -1.50 1.38
CA SER A 14 -1.44 -0.98 1.06
C SER A 14 -1.35 0.51 1.35
N CYS A 15 -0.16 1.08 1.26
CA CYS A 15 0.02 2.53 1.35
C CYS A 15 -0.59 3.32 0.17
N LEU A 16 -1.09 2.64 -0.86
CA LEU A 16 -1.78 3.27 -2.00
C LEU A 16 -3.31 3.24 -1.87
N GLY A 17 -3.84 2.54 -0.86
CA GLY A 17 -5.27 2.32 -0.69
C GLY A 17 -5.58 1.02 0.05
N ASN A 18 -6.79 0.96 0.60
CA ASN A 18 -7.28 -0.15 1.44
C ASN A 18 -8.20 -1.12 0.70
N ASP A 19 -8.36 -0.92 -0.62
CA ASP A 19 -9.11 -1.80 -1.49
C ASP A 19 -8.59 -1.72 -2.93
N ALA A 20 -9.09 -2.60 -3.80
CA ALA A 20 -8.64 -2.67 -5.18
C ALA A 20 -8.95 -1.38 -5.96
N VAL A 21 -10.01 -0.65 -5.61
CA VAL A 21 -10.43 0.57 -6.34
C VAL A 21 -9.46 1.72 -6.04
N SER A 22 -9.23 1.99 -4.75
CA SER A 22 -8.32 3.04 -4.28
C SER A 22 -6.87 2.80 -4.72
N VAL A 23 -6.38 1.56 -4.64
CA VAL A 23 -5.04 1.21 -5.15
C VAL A 23 -4.96 1.43 -6.66
N THR A 24 -5.98 1.01 -7.41
CA THR A 24 -6.00 1.18 -8.88
C THR A 24 -5.94 2.65 -9.27
N GLU A 25 -6.74 3.49 -8.63
CA GLU A 25 -6.76 4.93 -8.89
C GLU A 25 -5.39 5.57 -8.58
N SER A 26 -4.77 5.21 -7.43
CA SER A 26 -3.45 5.73 -7.07
C SER A 26 -2.36 5.32 -8.05
N LEU A 27 -2.43 4.10 -8.60
CA LEU A 27 -1.53 3.64 -9.65
C LEU A 27 -1.73 4.40 -10.96
N TYR A 28 -2.99 4.66 -11.36
CA TYR A 28 -3.29 5.42 -12.59
C TYR A 28 -2.84 6.88 -12.48
N GLU A 29 -3.04 7.51 -11.34
CA GLU A 29 -2.70 8.91 -11.12
C GLU A 29 -1.23 9.13 -10.73
N GLY A 30 -0.49 8.06 -10.43
CA GLY A 30 0.89 8.14 -9.96
C GLY A 30 1.00 8.76 -8.55
N ARG A 31 -0.02 8.59 -7.71
CA ARG A 31 -0.01 9.09 -6.33
C ARG A 31 0.91 8.23 -5.47
N SER A 32 1.87 8.86 -4.80
CA SER A 32 2.79 8.19 -3.89
C SER A 32 2.08 7.78 -2.59
N GLY A 33 2.32 6.55 -2.14
CA GLY A 33 1.92 6.07 -0.82
C GLY A 33 2.94 6.35 0.29
N ILE A 34 4.04 7.04 -0.02
CA ILE A 34 5.10 7.34 0.95
C ILE A 34 4.79 8.66 1.66
N SER A 35 4.80 8.64 2.98
CA SER A 35 4.57 9.81 3.82
C SER A 35 5.60 9.89 4.95
N THR A 36 5.69 11.05 5.60
CA THR A 36 6.53 11.25 6.79
C THR A 36 5.98 10.43 7.95
N ARG A 37 6.86 9.71 8.66
CA ARG A 37 6.50 8.92 9.84
C ARG A 37 7.08 9.56 11.10
N GLN A 38 6.26 10.33 11.81
CA GLN A 38 6.68 11.08 13.00
C GLN A 38 7.31 10.19 14.07
N GLU A 39 6.76 8.99 14.30
CA GLU A 39 7.32 8.02 15.24
C GLU A 39 8.78 7.66 14.94
N GLN A 40 9.15 7.55 13.65
CA GLN A 40 10.53 7.24 13.27
C GLN A 40 11.48 8.41 13.58
N ILE A 41 10.99 9.64 13.39
CA ILE A 41 11.72 10.86 13.76
C ILE A 41 11.94 10.89 15.28
N ASP A 42 10.88 10.65 16.04
CA ASP A 42 10.88 10.78 17.50
C ASP A 42 11.84 9.79 18.19
N ILE A 43 11.98 8.58 17.62
CA ILE A 43 12.92 7.57 18.15
C ILE A 43 14.34 7.68 17.57
N GLY A 44 14.61 8.70 16.74
CA GLY A 44 15.95 8.97 16.20
C GLY A 44 16.39 8.05 15.06
N MET A 45 15.46 7.51 14.27
CA MET A 45 15.79 6.70 13.09
C MET A 45 16.45 7.53 12.00
N ARG A 46 17.32 6.91 11.20
CA ARG A 46 17.92 7.57 10.03
C ARG A 46 16.91 7.87 8.91
N SER A 47 15.87 7.03 8.74
CA SER A 47 14.79 7.25 7.77
C SER A 47 13.59 7.85 8.48
N HIS A 48 12.96 8.86 7.88
CA HIS A 48 11.81 9.57 8.43
C HIS A 48 10.53 9.38 7.60
N VAL A 49 10.58 8.50 6.60
CA VAL A 49 9.47 8.27 5.66
C VAL A 49 9.18 6.78 5.54
N ALA A 50 7.91 6.45 5.31
CA ALA A 50 7.45 5.08 5.14
C ALA A 50 6.21 5.02 4.24
N GLY A 51 6.04 3.89 3.55
CA GLY A 51 4.77 3.52 2.93
C GLY A 51 3.91 2.73 3.92
N ALA A 52 3.43 3.40 4.97
CA ALA A 52 2.55 2.78 5.94
C ALA A 52 1.10 2.83 5.42
N PRO A 53 0.37 1.70 5.35
CA PRO A 53 -1.07 1.72 5.12
C PRO A 53 -1.77 2.48 6.25
N ASP A 54 -2.79 3.26 5.91
CA ASP A 54 -3.64 3.95 6.88
C ASP A 54 -4.84 3.05 7.19
N ILE A 55 -4.89 2.48 8.39
CA ILE A 55 -5.90 1.49 8.79
C ILE A 55 -6.33 1.83 10.22
N ASP A 56 -7.63 1.96 10.44
CA ASP A 56 -8.25 2.12 11.76
C ASP A 56 -8.28 0.82 12.57
#